data_AF-A0A522U914-F1
#
_entry.id   AF-A0A522U914-F1
#
_cell.length_a   1.000
_cell.length_b   1.000
_cell.length_c   1.000
_cell.angle_alpha   90.00
_cell.angle_beta   90.00
_cell.angle_gamma   90.00
#
_symmetry.space_group_name_H-M   'P 1'
#
loop_
_entity.id
_entity.type
_entity.pdbx_description
1 polymer ?
#
loop_
_entity_poly.entity_id
_entity_poly.type
_entity_poly.pdbx_seq_one_letter_code
_entity_poly.pdbx_strand_id
1 'polypeptide(L)'
;MKTTRDQLNIIDAFHQLGSYRAAARLCNVTDKTVRRAVLRQEAGGPWVRRPRPTSRNTDAVVSVIWERVRRTDGRISAKRLMPAVRAAGYKGSARNLRREVAKVKAEWRQKRRIFRPWVPSPGQHLVADWTQIAVGLHMFCAVLAWSAVPLRALGQR
;
A
#
# COMPACT_ATOMS: atom_id res chain seq x y z
N MET A 1 -11.92 14.04 14.60
CA MET A 1 -10.58 14.42 15.11
C MET A 1 -10.37 15.89 14.73
N LYS A 2 -9.87 16.74 15.63
CA LYS A 2 -9.68 18.17 15.31
C LYS A 2 -8.57 18.35 14.29
N THR A 3 -8.78 19.23 13.33
CA THR A 3 -7.79 19.57 12.30
C THR A 3 -6.70 20.47 12.88
N THR A 4 -5.61 20.68 12.15
CA THR A 4 -4.56 21.64 12.52
C THR A 4 -5.14 23.06 12.65
N ARG A 5 -6.04 23.44 11.74
CA ARG A 5 -6.72 24.74 11.76
C ARG A 5 -7.55 24.94 13.03
N ASP A 6 -8.30 23.90 13.43
CA ASP A 6 -9.07 23.96 14.68
C ASP A 6 -8.16 24.13 15.91
N GLN A 7 -6.97 23.54 15.91
CA GLN A 7 -6.02 23.68 17.02
C GLN A 7 -5.41 25.08 17.08
N LEU A 8 -5.07 25.67 15.93
CA LEU A 8 -4.59 27.05 15.82
C LEU A 8 -5.64 28.03 16.35
N ASN A 9 -6.88 27.92 15.89
CA ASN A 9 -7.98 28.78 16.35
C ASN A 9 -8.17 28.73 17.87
N ILE A 10 -8.03 27.54 18.47
CA ILE A 10 -8.14 27.35 19.92
C ILE A 10 -7.00 28.04 20.68
N ILE A 11 -5.79 27.98 20.15
CA ILE A 11 -4.59 28.54 20.76
C ILE A 11 -4.59 30.07 20.63
N ASP A 12 -4.93 30.59 19.44
CA ASP A 12 -5.10 32.04 19.24
C ASP A 12 -6.18 32.62 20.14
N ALA A 13 -7.34 31.96 20.23
CA ALA A 13 -8.41 32.39 21.12
C ALA A 13 -7.98 32.42 22.59
N PHE A 14 -7.11 31.49 23.02
CA PHE A 14 -6.54 31.51 24.36
C PHE A 14 -5.58 32.68 24.56
N HIS A 15 -4.68 32.95 23.61
CA HIS A 15 -3.76 34.08 23.69
C HIS A 15 -4.46 35.44 23.66
N GLN A 16 -5.58 35.56 22.94
CA GLN A 16 -6.39 36.78 22.90
C GLN A 16 -7.22 37.00 24.18
N LEU A 17 -7.79 35.94 24.76
CA LEU A 17 -8.74 36.04 25.87
C LEU A 17 -8.13 35.78 27.25
N GLY A 18 -6.96 35.16 27.33
CA GLY A 18 -6.28 34.81 28.58
C GLY A 18 -7.00 33.79 29.47
N SER A 19 -8.09 33.17 29.00
CA SER A 19 -8.92 32.28 29.80
C SER A 19 -9.37 31.04 29.03
N TYR A 20 -9.12 29.86 29.62
CA TYR A 20 -9.56 28.57 29.05
C TYR A 20 -11.07 28.50 28.82
N ARG A 21 -11.88 29.05 29.74
CA ARG A 21 -13.34 29.04 29.63
C ARG A 21 -13.86 30.03 28.60
N ALA A 22 -13.17 31.15 28.39
CA ALA A 22 -13.55 32.14 27.39
C ALA A 22 -13.23 31.62 25.98
N ALA A 23 -12.01 31.12 25.76
CA ALA A 23 -11.61 30.50 24.49
C ALA A 23 -12.45 29.28 24.14
N ALA A 24 -12.84 28.49 25.15
CA ALA A 24 -13.75 27.35 24.98
C ALA A 24 -15.11 27.75 24.42
N ARG A 25 -15.71 28.83 24.96
CA ARG A 25 -16.98 29.38 24.47
C ARG A 25 -16.85 29.91 23.05
N LEU A 26 -15.78 30.65 22.75
CA LEU A 26 -15.53 31.21 21.41
C LEU A 26 -15.35 30.11 20.36
N CYS A 27 -14.58 29.06 20.67
CA CYS A 27 -14.31 27.97 19.75
C CYS A 27 -15.34 26.83 19.80
N ASN A 28 -16.42 26.96 20.59
CA ASN A 28 -17.44 25.93 20.83
C ASN A 28 -16.85 24.55 21.24
N VAL A 29 -15.95 24.55 22.22
CA VAL A 29 -15.25 23.34 22.72
C VAL A 29 -15.22 23.34 24.25
N THR A 30 -14.78 22.25 24.87
CA THR A 30 -14.60 22.22 26.32
C THR A 30 -13.31 22.95 26.74
N ASP A 31 -13.32 23.60 27.89
CA ASP A 31 -12.17 24.25 28.55
C ASP A 31 -11.01 23.26 28.77
N LYS A 32 -11.31 22.00 29.12
CA LYS A 32 -10.33 20.92 29.18
C LYS A 32 -9.64 20.67 27.84
N THR A 33 -10.34 20.87 26.72
CA THR A 33 -9.74 20.72 25.39
C THR A 33 -8.82 21.88 25.05
N VAL A 34 -9.20 23.11 25.41
CA VAL A 34 -8.33 24.29 25.28
C VAL A 34 -7.07 24.10 26.11
N ARG A 35 -7.21 23.78 27.41
CA ARG A 35 -6.08 23.52 28.31
C ARG A 35 -5.14 22.45 27.75
N ARG A 36 -5.67 21.35 27.21
CA ARG A 36 -4.85 20.28 26.59
C ARG A 36 -4.18 20.70 25.27
N ALA A 37 -4.70 21.68 24.56
CA ALA A 37 -4.09 22.20 23.32
C ALA A 37 -2.94 23.15 23.67
N VAL A 38 -3.18 24.11 24.56
CA VAL A 38 -2.20 25.08 25.07
C VAL A 38 -1.01 24.37 25.72
N LEU A 39 -1.25 23.52 26.73
CA LEU A 39 -0.17 22.79 27.40
C LEU A 39 0.66 21.92 26.46
N ARG A 40 0.07 21.42 25.36
CA ARG A 40 0.80 20.63 24.36
C ARG A 40 1.71 21.52 23.51
N GLN A 41 1.22 22.68 23.10
CA GLN A 41 1.98 23.64 22.31
C GLN A 41 3.10 24.27 23.15
N GLU A 42 2.84 24.64 24.40
CA GLU A 42 3.88 25.11 25.35
C GLU A 42 4.97 24.05 25.56
N ALA A 43 4.62 22.77 25.57
CA ALA A 43 5.57 21.66 25.62
C ALA A 43 6.27 21.37 24.26
N GLY A 44 6.11 22.21 23.24
CA GLY A 44 6.70 22.02 21.90
C GLY A 44 6.11 20.83 21.12
N GLY A 45 4.96 20.30 21.54
CA GLY A 45 4.31 19.16 20.93
C GLY A 45 3.59 19.48 19.61
N PRO A 46 3.25 18.46 18.81
CA PRO A 46 2.57 18.67 17.53
C PRO A 46 1.15 19.21 17.72
N TRP A 47 0.71 20.13 16.83
CA TRP A 47 -0.64 20.71 16.83
C TRP A 47 -1.74 19.66 16.91
N VAL A 48 -1.62 18.61 16.10
CA VAL A 48 -2.53 17.46 16.11
C VAL A 48 -1.89 16.29 16.85
N ARG A 49 -2.66 15.67 17.74
CA ARG A 49 -2.26 14.43 18.39
C ARG A 49 -2.06 13.36 17.32
N ARG A 50 -0.81 12.93 17.10
CA ARG A 50 -0.57 11.72 16.32
C ARG A 50 -1.16 10.54 17.09
N PRO A 51 -1.91 9.64 16.43
CA PRO A 51 -2.28 8.36 17.03
C PRO A 51 -1.01 7.73 17.59
N ARG A 52 -1.05 7.29 18.85
CA ARG A 52 0.08 6.54 19.42
C ARG A 52 0.28 5.32 18.51
N PRO A 53 1.49 5.05 18.01
CA PRO A 53 1.75 3.81 17.30
C PRO A 53 1.40 2.67 18.25
N THR A 54 0.30 1.97 17.98
CA THR A 54 0.01 0.73 18.67
C THR A 54 0.76 -0.35 17.92
N SER A 55 1.70 -1.01 18.61
CA SER A 55 2.31 -2.22 18.07
C SER A 55 1.20 -3.24 17.88
N ARG A 56 1.05 -3.74 16.65
CA ARG A 56 0.13 -4.83 16.37
C ARG A 56 0.81 -6.11 16.80
N ASN A 57 0.03 -7.04 17.36
CA ASN A 57 0.48 -8.40 17.66
C ASN A 57 1.09 -9.17 16.47
N THR A 58 0.81 -8.72 15.23
CA THR A 58 1.36 -9.29 14.00
C THR A 58 2.71 -8.73 13.61
N ASP A 59 3.11 -7.57 14.14
CA ASP A 59 4.32 -6.86 13.70
C ASP A 59 5.57 -7.74 13.85
N ALA A 60 5.63 -8.54 14.92
CA ALA A 60 6.72 -9.49 15.18
C ALA A 60 6.85 -10.61 14.11
N VAL A 61 5.79 -10.88 13.34
CA VAL A 61 5.74 -12.02 12.39
C VAL A 61 5.46 -11.62 10.95
N VAL A 62 5.34 -10.32 10.65
CA VAL A 62 5.13 -9.83 9.29
C VAL A 62 6.24 -10.32 8.36
N SER A 63 7.49 -10.30 8.80
CA SER A 63 8.64 -10.76 8.01
C SER A 63 8.51 -12.24 7.60
N VAL A 64 8.17 -13.11 8.55
CA VAL A 64 7.95 -14.55 8.32
C VAL A 64 6.80 -14.79 7.35
N ILE A 65 5.71 -14.02 7.47
CA ILE A 65 4.58 -14.10 6.54
C ILE A 65 5.04 -13.70 5.13
N TRP A 66 5.77 -12.59 5.01
CA TRP A 66 6.27 -12.06 3.74
C TRP A 66 7.18 -13.05 3.02
N GLU A 67 8.15 -13.61 3.73
CA GLU A 67 9.08 -14.60 3.19
C GLU A 67 8.34 -15.84 2.64
N ARG A 68 7.41 -16.39 3.41
CA ARG A 68 6.67 -17.58 2.99
C ARG A 68 5.66 -17.31 1.88
N VAL A 69 5.07 -16.11 1.83
CA VAL A 69 4.24 -15.66 0.71
C VAL A 69 5.08 -15.57 -0.55
N ARG A 70 6.26 -14.93 -0.49
CA ARG A 70 7.21 -14.85 -1.61
C ARG A 70 7.64 -16.23 -2.10
N ARG A 71 8.07 -17.12 -1.20
CA ARG A 71 8.56 -18.48 -1.53
C ARG A 71 7.50 -19.34 -2.22
N THR A 72 6.22 -19.11 -1.91
CA THR A 72 5.11 -19.86 -2.50
C THR A 72 4.37 -19.10 -3.58
N ASP A 73 4.94 -17.97 -4.03
CA ASP A 73 4.34 -17.13 -5.04
C ASP A 73 2.88 -16.73 -4.71
N GLY A 74 2.62 -16.43 -3.43
CA GLY A 74 1.31 -16.04 -2.94
C GLY A 74 0.31 -17.18 -2.74
N ARG A 75 0.69 -18.44 -2.97
CA ARG A 75 -0.23 -19.59 -2.90
C ARG A 75 -0.45 -20.12 -1.47
N ILE A 76 0.48 -19.93 -0.54
CA ILE A 76 0.37 -20.47 0.84
C ILE A 76 -0.88 -19.99 1.59
N SER A 77 -1.56 -20.88 2.30
CA SER A 77 -2.71 -20.51 3.15
C SER A 77 -2.28 -20.03 4.54
N ALA A 78 -3.06 -19.14 5.14
CA ALA A 78 -2.82 -18.69 6.52
C ALA A 78 -2.85 -19.85 7.54
N LYS A 79 -3.63 -20.92 7.27
CA LYS A 79 -3.66 -22.13 8.10
C LYS A 79 -2.30 -22.82 8.13
N ARG A 80 -1.64 -22.95 6.98
CA ARG A 80 -0.30 -23.56 6.86
C ARG A 80 0.80 -22.67 7.44
N LEU A 81 0.56 -21.36 7.54
CA LEU A 81 1.48 -20.40 8.18
C LEU A 81 1.46 -20.47 9.71
N MET A 82 0.36 -20.94 10.31
CA MET A 82 0.16 -20.89 11.77
C MET A 82 1.31 -21.48 12.58
N PRO A 83 1.84 -22.69 12.27
CA PRO A 83 2.95 -23.25 13.05
C PRO A 83 4.21 -22.40 12.99
N ALA A 84 4.53 -21.85 11.82
CA ALA A 84 5.73 -21.04 11.61
C ALA A 84 5.65 -19.70 12.35
N VAL A 85 4.50 -19.02 12.29
CA VAL A 85 4.34 -17.74 13.02
C VAL A 85 4.26 -17.97 14.53
N ARG A 86 3.73 -19.11 14.99
CA ARG A 86 3.74 -19.49 16.41
C ARG A 86 5.17 -19.71 16.92
N ALA A 87 6.00 -20.42 16.16
CA ALA A 87 7.42 -20.58 16.46
C ALA A 87 8.16 -19.23 16.52
N ALA A 88 7.73 -18.26 15.70
CA ALA A 88 8.23 -16.88 15.72
C ALA A 88 7.57 -15.98 16.79
N GLY A 89 6.82 -16.54 17.75
CA GLY A 89 6.28 -15.80 18.90
C GLY A 89 4.89 -15.18 18.69
N TYR A 90 4.18 -15.49 17.59
CA TYR A 90 2.82 -14.99 17.38
C TYR A 90 1.84 -15.53 18.43
N LYS A 91 1.27 -14.65 19.26
CA LYS A 91 0.26 -15.01 20.29
C LYS A 91 -1.19 -14.69 19.89
N GLY A 92 -1.40 -14.05 18.75
CA GLY A 92 -2.73 -13.57 18.32
C GLY A 92 -3.69 -14.65 17.80
N SER A 93 -4.89 -14.22 17.41
CA SER A 93 -5.93 -15.11 16.88
C SER A 93 -5.71 -15.51 15.42
N ALA A 94 -6.31 -16.62 15.00
CA ALA A 94 -6.27 -17.07 13.61
C ALA A 94 -6.94 -16.09 12.64
N ARG A 95 -8.01 -15.40 13.07
CA ARG A 95 -8.68 -14.36 12.28
C ARG A 95 -7.73 -13.22 11.95
N ASN A 96 -6.97 -12.75 12.94
CA ASN A 96 -6.05 -11.64 12.75
C ASN A 96 -4.86 -12.03 11.86
N LEU A 97 -4.35 -13.25 12.00
CA LEU A 97 -3.33 -13.80 11.09
C LEU A 97 -3.84 -13.84 9.64
N ARG A 98 -5.07 -14.33 9.42
CA ARG A 98 -5.67 -14.37 8.06
C ARG A 98 -5.76 -12.99 7.43
N ARG A 99 -6.15 -11.97 8.22
CA ARG A 99 -6.21 -10.58 7.75
C ARG A 99 -4.82 -10.07 7.34
N GLU A 100 -3.80 -10.34 8.14
CA GLU A 100 -2.45 -9.89 7.83
C GLU A 100 -1.87 -10.61 6.60
N VAL A 101 -2.07 -11.93 6.51
CA VAL A 101 -1.68 -12.70 5.32
C VAL A 101 -2.38 -12.18 4.06
N ALA A 102 -3.66 -11.79 4.14
CA ALA A 102 -4.39 -11.24 3.00
C ALA A 102 -3.78 -9.90 2.53
N LYS A 103 -3.38 -9.02 3.45
CA LYS A 103 -2.68 -7.76 3.12
C LYS A 103 -1.34 -8.03 2.45
N VAL A 104 -0.51 -8.88 3.05
CA VAL A 104 0.81 -9.23 2.50
C VAL A 104 0.68 -9.87 1.12
N LYS A 105 -0.32 -10.72 0.90
CA LYS A 105 -0.61 -11.26 -0.44
C LYS A 105 -1.06 -10.20 -1.44
N ALA A 106 -1.87 -9.22 -1.02
CA ALA A 106 -2.29 -8.13 -1.88
C ALA A 106 -1.10 -7.27 -2.31
N GLU A 107 -0.21 -6.93 -1.36
CA GLU A 107 1.04 -6.23 -1.62
C GLU A 107 1.97 -7.04 -2.54
N TRP A 108 2.11 -8.34 -2.28
CA TRP A 108 2.88 -9.25 -3.15
C TRP A 108 2.35 -9.23 -4.59
N ARG A 109 1.04 -9.29 -4.79
CA ARG A 109 0.45 -9.23 -6.14
C ARG A 109 0.75 -7.93 -6.88
N GLN A 110 0.78 -6.80 -6.17
CA GLN A 110 1.12 -5.50 -6.77
C GLN A 110 2.61 -5.43 -7.15
N LYS A 111 3.49 -5.97 -6.30
CA LYS A 111 4.95 -5.95 -6.51
C LYS A 111 5.45 -7.03 -7.47
N ARG A 112 4.72 -8.14 -7.59
CA ARG A 112 5.08 -9.24 -8.47
C ARG A 112 4.93 -8.79 -9.93
N ARG A 113 6.03 -8.68 -10.64
CA ARG A 113 6.02 -8.54 -12.10
C ARG A 113 5.38 -9.79 -12.73
N ILE A 114 4.27 -9.60 -13.44
CA ILE A 114 3.57 -10.63 -14.23
C ILE A 114 3.95 -10.49 -15.72
N PHE A 115 5.17 -10.07 -16.03
CA PHE A 115 5.59 -10.06 -17.44
C PHE A 115 6.00 -11.47 -17.83
N ARG A 116 5.08 -12.17 -18.50
CA ARG A 116 5.44 -13.35 -19.30
C ARG A 116 5.52 -12.87 -20.74
N PRO A 117 6.73 -12.75 -21.34
CA PRO A 117 6.83 -12.41 -22.74
C PRO A 117 6.06 -13.45 -23.56
N TRP A 118 5.28 -12.99 -24.54
CA TRP A 118 4.75 -13.89 -25.54
C TRP A 118 5.94 -14.39 -26.38
N VAL A 119 6.19 -15.69 -26.33
CA VAL A 119 7.29 -16.35 -27.05
C VAL A 119 6.66 -17.15 -28.20
N PRO A 120 6.63 -16.60 -29.43
CA PRO A 120 6.12 -17.33 -30.58
C PRO A 120 7.03 -18.51 -30.90
N SER A 121 6.43 -19.66 -31.22
CA SER A 121 7.15 -20.82 -31.76
C SER A 121 7.18 -20.76 -33.29
N PRO A 122 8.24 -21.27 -33.95
CA PRO A 122 8.32 -21.35 -35.41
C PRO A 122 7.07 -22.00 -36.01
N GLY A 123 6.49 -21.38 -37.03
CA GLY A 123 5.35 -21.91 -37.78
C GLY A 123 3.99 -21.91 -37.08
N GLN A 124 3.89 -21.41 -35.84
CA GLN A 124 2.64 -21.45 -35.06
C GLN A 124 1.84 -20.14 -35.11
N HIS A 125 2.48 -19.03 -35.46
CA HIS A 125 1.86 -17.70 -35.36
C HIS A 125 2.29 -16.81 -36.54
N LEU A 126 1.30 -16.30 -37.28
CA LEU A 126 1.44 -15.28 -38.32
C LEU A 126 0.83 -13.97 -37.78
N VAL A 127 1.61 -12.89 -37.81
CA VAL A 127 1.11 -11.55 -37.50
C VAL A 127 0.85 -10.86 -38.83
N ALA A 128 -0.39 -10.43 -39.05
CA ALA A 128 -0.79 -9.71 -40.24
C ALA A 128 -1.29 -8.31 -39.84
N ASP A 129 -0.94 -7.33 -40.64
CA ASP A 129 -1.40 -5.96 -40.51
C ASP A 129 -1.69 -5.37 -41.89
N TRP A 130 -2.57 -4.38 -41.96
CA TRP A 130 -2.87 -3.66 -43.18
C TRP A 130 -3.04 -2.18 -42.90
N THR A 131 -2.66 -1.34 -43.85
CA THR A 131 -2.83 0.11 -43.73
C THR A 131 -3.06 0.73 -45.09
N GLN A 132 -3.72 1.89 -45.12
CA GLN A 132 -3.89 2.65 -46.35
C GLN A 132 -2.71 3.61 -46.49
N ILE A 133 -2.03 3.57 -47.64
CA ILE A 133 -0.86 4.42 -47.92
C ILE A 133 -1.17 5.56 -48.91
N ALA A 134 -2.23 5.44 -49.71
CA ALA A 134 -2.79 6.53 -50.51
C ALA A 134 -4.27 6.26 -50.80
N VAL A 135 -4.97 7.23 -51.41
CA VAL A 135 -6.38 7.06 -51.83
C VAL A 135 -6.46 5.88 -52.81
N GLY A 136 -7.23 4.85 -52.44
CA GLY A 136 -7.37 3.62 -53.23
C GLY A 136 -6.17 2.66 -53.19
N LEU A 137 -5.14 2.92 -52.39
CA LEU A 137 -3.96 2.06 -52.27
C LEU A 137 -3.73 1.58 -50.82
N HIS A 138 -3.74 0.27 -50.65
CA HIS A 138 -3.54 -0.40 -49.36
C HIS A 138 -2.26 -1.23 -49.37
N MET A 139 -1.53 -1.19 -48.25
CA MET A 139 -0.39 -2.05 -47.97
C MET A 139 -0.83 -3.14 -47.00
N PHE A 140 -0.44 -4.38 -47.30
CA PHE A 140 -0.60 -5.53 -46.43
C PHE A 140 0.79 -6.05 -46.03
N CYS A 141 0.96 -6.40 -44.76
CA CYS A 141 2.19 -6.98 -44.24
C CYS A 141 1.84 -8.24 -43.45
N ALA A 142 2.60 -9.32 -43.66
CA ALA A 142 2.50 -10.53 -42.87
C ALA A 142 3.89 -11.05 -42.51
N VAL A 143 4.11 -11.29 -41.22
CA VAL A 143 5.40 -11.75 -40.69
C VAL A 143 5.16 -12.92 -39.74
N LEU A 144 6.00 -13.96 -39.86
CA LEU A 144 6.04 -15.03 -38.87
C LEU A 144 6.60 -14.46 -37.57
N ALA A 145 5.80 -14.50 -36.50
CA ALA A 145 6.15 -13.81 -35.26
C ALA A 145 7.51 -14.22 -34.67
N TRP A 146 7.91 -15.47 -34.89
CA TRP A 146 9.21 -16.01 -34.44
C TRP A 146 10.42 -15.33 -35.10
N SER A 147 10.31 -14.90 -36.36
CA SER A 147 11.44 -14.26 -37.06
C SER A 147 11.70 -12.81 -36.62
N ALA A 148 10.75 -12.20 -35.92
CA ALA A 148 10.84 -10.83 -35.42
C ALA A 148 11.29 -10.74 -33.95
N VAL A 149 11.57 -11.87 -33.29
CA VAL A 149 12.03 -11.90 -31.89
C VAL A 149 13.55 -11.62 -31.84
N PRO A 150 14.03 -10.64 -31.06
CA PRO A 150 15.46 -10.39 -30.90
C PRO A 150 16.17 -11.65 -30.36
N LEU A 151 17.33 -12.02 -30.94
CA LEU A 151 18.12 -13.20 -30.55
C LEU A 151 18.39 -13.28 -29.03
N ARG A 152 18.45 -12.14 -28.32
CA ARG A 152 18.57 -12.09 -26.84
C ARG A 152 17.41 -12.76 -26.08
N ALA A 153 16.22 -12.87 -26.67
CA ALA A 153 15.07 -13.52 -26.05
C ALA A 153 15.02 -15.04 -26.28
N LEU A 154 15.88 -15.58 -27.14
CA LEU A 154 15.92 -17.02 -27.47
C LEU A 154 16.93 -17.81 -26.62
N GLY A 155 17.80 -17.13 -25.86
CA GLY A 155 18.90 -17.72 -25.07
C GLY A 155 18.66 -17.89 -23.56
N GLN A 156 17.41 -17.81 -23.07
CA GLN A 156 17.07 -18.11 -21.67
C GLN A 156 16.17 -19.35 -21.57
N ARG A 157 16.67 -20.50 -22.05
CA ARG A 157 16.10 -21.82 -21.76
C ARG A 157 16.99 -22.55 -20.77
#